data_AF-A0A1I2QA05-F1
#
_entry.id   AF-A0A1I2QA05-F1
#
_cell.length_a   1.000
_cell.length_b   1.000
_cell.length_c   1.000
_cell.angle_alpha   90.00
_cell.angle_beta   90.00
_cell.angle_gamma   90.00
#
_symmetry.space_group_name_H-M   'P 1'
#
loop_
_entity.id
_entity.type
_entity.pdbx_description
1 polymer ?
#
loop_
_entity_poly.entity_id
_entity_poly.type
_entity_poly.pdbx_seq_one_letter_code
_entity_poly.pdbx_strand_id
1 'polypeptide(L)' 'MDYKARLEKQIEELRIRMYDIYNQNPTDEELVQISQELDDLLNKFGKYKRSLPSNQN' A
#
# COMPACT_ATOMS: atom_id res chain seq x y z
N MET A 1 9.73 -12.57 -8.40
CA MET A 1 9.73 -11.22 -7.77
C MET A 1 10.26 -11.33 -6.35
N ASP A 2 11.20 -10.43 -6.01
CA ASP A 2 11.67 -10.23 -4.64
C ASP A 2 10.54 -9.66 -3.74
N TYR A 3 10.77 -9.67 -2.43
CA TYR A 3 9.75 -9.25 -1.45
C TYR A 3 9.35 -7.77 -1.61
N LYS A 4 10.31 -6.91 -1.96
CA LYS A 4 10.08 -5.49 -2.19
C LYS A 4 9.12 -5.27 -3.36
N ALA A 5 9.40 -5.88 -4.50
CA ALA A 5 8.60 -5.78 -5.71
C ALA A 5 7.17 -6.32 -5.50
N ARG A 6 6.99 -7.35 -4.67
CA ARG A 6 5.65 -7.84 -4.30
C ARG A 6 4.87 -6.83 -3.47
N LEU A 7 5.52 -6.15 -2.53
CA LEU A 7 4.88 -5.11 -1.71
C LEU A 7 4.52 -3.90 -2.58
N GLU A 8 5.44 -3.43 -3.42
CA GLU A 8 5.21 -2.30 -4.33
C GLU A 8 4.03 -2.59 -5.28
N LYS A 9 3.98 -3.80 -5.85
CA LYS A 9 2.87 -4.22 -6.71
C LYS A 9 1.53 -4.20 -5.96
N GLN A 10 1.46 -4.80 -4.78
CA GLN A 10 0.22 -4.85 -3.99
C GLN A 10 -0.24 -3.45 -3.57
N ILE A 11 0.69 -2.57 -3.18
CA ILE A 11 0.39 -1.17 -2.83
C ILE A 11 -0.25 -0.46 -4.02
N GLU A 12 0.32 -0.60 -5.23
CA GLU A 12 -0.19 0.09 -6.41
C GLU A 12 -1.55 -0.47 -6.85
N GLU A 13 -1.74 -1.78 -6.85
CA GLU A 13 -3.02 -2.41 -7.17
C GLU A 13 -4.13 -1.93 -6.21
N LEU A 14 -3.83 -1.84 -4.92
CA LEU A 14 -4.79 -1.41 -3.91
C LEU A 14 -5.08 0.10 -3.98
N ARG A 15 -4.06 0.91 -4.27
CA ARG A 15 -4.19 2.36 -4.49
C ARG A 15 -5.11 2.67 -5.68
N ILE A 16 -4.97 1.95 -6.79
CA ILE A 16 -5.86 2.12 -7.95
C ILE A 16 -7.29 1.77 -7.57
N ARG A 17 -7.53 0.62 -6.94
CA ARG A 17 -8.87 0.20 -6.51
C ARG A 17 -9.52 1.21 -5.54
N MET A 18 -8.74 1.74 -4.60
CA MET A 18 -9.21 2.79 -3.67
C MET A 18 -9.71 4.02 -4.44
N TYR A 19 -8.96 4.48 -5.45
CA TYR A 19 -9.38 5.62 -6.25
C TYR A 19 -10.59 5.32 -7.13
N ASP A 20 -10.68 4.12 -7.70
CA ASP A 20 -11.85 3.72 -8.49
C ASP A 20 -13.12 3.77 -7.63
N ILE A 21 -13.06 3.26 -6.41
CA ILE A 21 -14.18 3.32 -5.46
C ILE A 21 -14.48 4.76 -5.06
N TYR A 22 -13.47 5.56 -4.69
CA TYR A 22 -13.65 6.96 -4.33
C TYR A 22 -14.32 7.76 -5.46
N ASN A 23 -13.90 7.55 -6.71
CA ASN A 23 -14.45 8.24 -7.87
C ASN A 23 -15.91 7.84 -8.16
N GLN A 24 -16.32 6.62 -7.78
CA GLN A 24 -17.68 6.15 -7.93
C GLN A 24 -18.58 6.59 -6.77
N ASN A 25 -18.11 6.39 -5.54
CA ASN A 25 -18.80 6.71 -4.30
C ASN A 25 -17.80 7.05 -3.18
N PRO A 26 -17.56 8.34 -2.89
CA PRO A 26 -16.67 8.78 -1.81
C PRO A 26 -17.12 8.37 -0.40
N THR A 27 -18.37 7.93 -0.25
CA THR A 27 -18.97 7.52 1.04
C THR A 27 -19.12 6.01 1.16
N ASP A 28 -18.55 5.25 0.23
CA ASP A 28 -18.61 3.80 0.27
C ASP A 28 -17.90 3.23 1.51
N GLU A 29 -18.52 2.27 2.19
CA GLU A 29 -17.88 1.59 3.32
C GLU A 29 -16.68 0.75 2.86
N GLU A 30 -16.70 0.26 1.61
CA GLU A 30 -15.57 -0.46 1.02
C GLU A 30 -14.33 0.44 0.87
N LEU A 31 -14.52 1.75 0.65
CA LEU A 31 -13.42 2.71 0.60
C LEU A 31 -12.64 2.74 1.92
N VAL A 32 -13.36 2.69 3.06
CA VAL A 32 -12.75 2.68 4.39
C VAL A 32 -11.92 1.40 4.56
N GLN A 33 -12.48 0.25 4.20
CA GLN A 33 -11.78 -1.03 4.32
C GLN A 33 -10.49 -1.06 3.49
N ILE A 34 -10.56 -0.64 2.23
CA ILE A 34 -9.39 -0.62 1.34
C ILE A 34 -8.34 0.39 1.78
N SER A 35 -8.75 1.53 2.33
CA SER A 35 -7.79 2.51 2.88
C SER A 35 -6.99 1.92 4.05
N GLN A 36 -7.63 1.13 4.91
CA GLN A 36 -6.97 0.45 6.03
C GLN A 36 -6.01 -0.64 5.55
N GLU A 37 -6.42 -1.43 4.56
CA GLU A 37 -5.55 -2.43 3.93
C GLU A 37 -4.33 -1.79 3.25
N LEU A 38 -4.51 -0.61 2.61
CA LEU A 38 -3.42 0.15 2.00
C LEU A 38 -2.42 0.62 3.06
N ASP A 39 -2.91 1.17 4.16
CA ASP A 39 -2.09 1.60 5.28
C ASP A 39 -1.26 0.45 5.88
N ASP A 40 -1.85 -0.74 6.00
CA ASP A 40 -1.13 -1.93 6.46
C ASP A 40 0.01 -2.34 5.53
N LEU A 41 -0.19 -2.26 4.22
CA LEU A 41 0.84 -2.54 3.23
C LEU A 41 1.95 -1.49 3.25
N LEU A 42 1.60 -0.19 3.35
CA LEU A 42 2.55 0.91 3.49
C LEU A 42 3.39 0.75 4.76
N ASN A 43 2.77 0.35 5.86
CA ASN A 43 3.45 0.06 7.13
C ASN A 43 4.44 -1.11 7.01
N LYS A 44 4.04 -2.21 6.34
CA LYS A 44 4.93 -3.35 6.06
C LYS A 44 6.12 -2.91 5.19
N PHE A 45 5.88 -2.10 4.17
CA PHE A 45 6.93 -1.58 3.30
C PHE A 45 7.88 -0.62 4.03
N GLY A 46 7.36 0.23 4.90
CA GLY A 46 8.17 1.10 5.77
C GLY A 46 9.04 0.31 6.73
N LYS A 47 8.51 -0.77 7.34
CA LYS A 47 9.29 -1.69 8.19
C LYS A 47 10.39 -2.38 7.38
N TYR A 48 10.08 -2.86 6.17
CA TYR A 48 11.06 -3.44 5.26
C TYR A 48 12.20 -2.47 4.95
N LYS A 49 11.89 -1.23 4.55
CA LYS A 49 12.91 -0.20 4.27
C LYS A 49 13.80 0.08 5.47
N ARG A 50 13.24 0.15 6.69
CA ARG A 50 14.03 0.34 7.92
C ARG A 50 14.91 -0.85 8.28
N SER A 51 14.52 -2.06 7.86
CA SER A 51 15.31 -3.28 8.09
C SER A 51 16.48 -3.45 7.11
N LEU A 52 16.51 -2.67 6.02
CA LEU A 52 17.63 -2.68 5.10
C LEU A 52 18.83 -1.95 5.74
N PRO A 53 20.05 -2.50 5.61
CA PRO A 53 21.25 -1.80 6.06
C PRO A 53 21.33 -0.45 5.35
N SER A 54 21.40 0.62 6.14
CA SER A 54 21.63 1.96 5.62
C SER A 54 23.06 1.98 5.09
N ASN A 55 23.25 1.89 3.78
CA ASN A 55 24.52 2.24 3.17
C ASN A 55 24.71 3.75 3.32
N GLN A 56 25.27 4.17 4.44
CA GLN A 56 25.90 5.47 4.59
C GLN A 56 27.29 5.36 3.95
N ASN A 57 27.41 5.82 2.71
CA ASN A 57 28.67 6.21 2.09
C ASN A 57 28.61 7.71 1.81
#